data_AF-A0A7M7SWW8-F1
#
_entry.id   AF-A0A7M7SWW8-F1
#
_cell.length_a   1.000
_cell.length_b   1.000
_cell.length_c   1.000
_cell.angle_alpha   90.00
_cell.angle_beta   90.00
_cell.angle_gamma   90.00
#
_symmetry.space_group_name_H-M   'P 1'
#
loop_
_entity.id
_entity.type
_entity.pdbx_description
1 polymer ?
#
loop_
_entity_poly.entity_id
_entity_poly.type
_entity_poly.pdbx_seq_one_letter_code
_entity_poly.pdbx_strand_id
1 'polypeptide(L)'
;MASGFAARYQSVSFKRYLTSARGIIKSMNYPLSFPPDTDSMWHIQVKFGFIVQLRLNELLIPHIKSTGCHGDFLKLIDGPDSGSKLITKLCRSQKRVGVVSSGPSLRIELHSVKKEKSVYGAMTRFLAKYLTRGIKAIIRPSEDHADCTPWVKDVTLNSI
;
A
#
# COMPACT_ATOMS: atom_id res chain seq x y z
N MET A 1 -43.20 18.87 20.22
CA MET A 1 -43.07 17.67 19.36
C MET A 1 -41.74 17.78 18.62
N ALA A 2 -40.81 16.83 18.81
CA ALA A 2 -39.54 16.85 18.09
C ALA A 2 -39.67 16.02 16.82
N SER A 3 -39.43 16.63 15.66
CA SER A 3 -39.39 15.93 14.38
C SER A 3 -38.12 15.08 14.31
N GLY A 4 -38.27 13.78 14.06
CA GLY A 4 -37.14 12.87 13.82
C GLY A 4 -36.49 13.10 12.46
N PHE A 5 -35.24 12.66 12.32
CA PHE A 5 -34.51 12.68 11.05
C PHE A 5 -34.52 11.30 10.41
N ALA A 6 -34.73 11.24 9.09
CA ALA A 6 -34.54 10.04 8.29
C ALA A 6 -33.41 10.29 7.29
N ALA A 7 -32.37 9.45 7.34
CA ALA A 7 -31.26 9.48 6.39
C ALA A 7 -31.22 8.18 5.59
N ARG A 8 -30.87 8.29 4.30
CA ARG A 8 -30.69 7.16 3.38
C ARG A 8 -29.25 7.14 2.90
N TYR A 9 -28.56 6.03 3.09
CA TYR A 9 -27.19 5.84 2.58
C TYR A 9 -27.21 4.89 1.38
N GLN A 10 -26.27 5.09 0.46
CA GLN A 10 -26.00 4.19 -0.66
C GLN A 10 -24.52 3.83 -0.68
N SER A 11 -24.23 2.56 -0.96
CA SER A 11 -22.89 2.06 -1.19
C SER A 11 -22.44 2.44 -2.60
N VAL A 12 -21.29 3.12 -2.72
CA VAL A 12 -20.78 3.62 -4.00
C VAL A 12 -19.33 3.21 -4.19
N SER A 13 -19.11 2.36 -5.19
CA SER A 13 -17.79 1.95 -5.66
C SER A 13 -17.08 3.11 -6.38
N PHE A 14 -15.78 3.29 -6.14
CA PHE A 14 -14.99 4.31 -6.84
C PHE A 14 -13.62 3.81 -7.30
N LYS A 15 -13.04 4.55 -8.25
CA LYS A 15 -11.68 4.35 -8.74
C LYS A 15 -10.92 5.65 -8.61
N ARG A 16 -9.75 5.63 -7.98
CA ARG A 16 -8.90 6.81 -7.79
C ARG A 16 -7.52 6.60 -8.40
N TYR A 17 -7.14 7.48 -9.31
CA TYR A 17 -5.83 7.49 -9.94
C TYR A 17 -4.92 8.50 -9.24
N LEU A 18 -3.69 8.09 -8.93
CA LEU A 18 -2.71 8.85 -8.17
C LEU A 18 -1.39 8.89 -8.92
N THR A 19 -0.92 10.08 -9.25
CA THR A 19 0.31 10.29 -10.04
C THR A 19 1.42 11.02 -9.28
N SER A 20 1.12 11.53 -8.09
CA SER A 20 2.07 12.23 -7.24
C SER A 20 3.15 11.30 -6.70
N ALA A 21 4.37 11.81 -6.50
CA ALA A 21 5.52 11.06 -5.98
C ALA A 21 5.36 10.57 -4.54
N ARG A 22 4.40 11.11 -3.79
CA ARG A 22 4.04 10.66 -2.45
C ARG A 22 2.58 10.96 -2.19
N GLY A 23 1.98 10.22 -1.27
CA GLY A 23 0.60 10.46 -0.89
C GLY A 23 0.14 9.66 0.31
N ILE A 24 -1.05 10.00 0.78
CA ILE A 24 -1.77 9.30 1.84
C ILE A 24 -3.06 8.78 1.24
N ILE A 25 -3.32 7.49 1.43
CA ILE A 25 -4.50 6.80 0.94
C ILE A 25 -5.31 6.35 2.15
N LYS A 26 -6.60 6.64 2.12
CA LYS A 26 -7.54 6.28 3.18
C LYS A 26 -8.75 5.62 2.53
N SER A 27 -9.32 4.63 3.21
CA SER A 27 -10.66 4.13 2.87
C SER A 27 -11.67 5.27 2.95
N MET A 28 -12.77 5.16 2.19
CA MET A 28 -13.91 6.07 2.35
C MET A 28 -14.36 6.10 3.82
N ASN A 29 -14.77 7.27 4.29
CA ASN A 29 -15.21 7.56 5.66
C ASN A 29 -14.15 7.41 6.76
N TYR A 30 -12.89 7.06 6.45
CA TYR A 30 -11.84 6.96 7.47
C TYR A 30 -11.82 8.20 8.37
N PRO A 31 -11.83 8.06 9.71
CA PRO A 31 -11.55 6.83 10.48
C PRO A 31 -12.76 5.93 10.75
N LEU A 32 -13.95 6.25 10.22
CA LEU A 32 -15.14 5.39 10.30
C LEU A 32 -15.04 4.20 9.34
N SER A 33 -16.01 3.28 9.44
CA SER A 33 -16.07 2.11 8.57
C SER A 33 -16.28 2.50 7.11
N PHE A 34 -15.54 1.80 6.26
CA PHE A 34 -15.80 1.69 4.84
C PHE A 34 -17.22 1.14 4.60
N PRO A 35 -17.95 1.64 3.60
CA PRO A 35 -19.28 1.15 3.27
C PRO A 35 -19.27 -0.35 2.94
N PRO A 36 -20.23 -1.14 3.45
CA PRO A 36 -20.40 -2.53 3.04
C PRO A 36 -20.87 -2.62 1.59
N ASP A 37 -20.76 -3.80 0.98
CA ASP A 37 -21.21 -4.06 -0.39
C ASP A 37 -20.61 -3.05 -1.39
N THR A 38 -19.30 -2.84 -1.29
CA THR A 38 -18.58 -1.81 -2.07
C THR A 38 -17.22 -2.32 -2.48
N ASP A 39 -16.87 -2.03 -3.73
CA ASP A 39 -15.58 -2.29 -4.35
C ASP A 39 -14.90 -0.99 -4.68
N SER A 40 -13.72 -0.74 -4.15
CA SER A 40 -12.98 0.49 -4.50
C SER A 40 -11.52 0.25 -4.74
N MET A 41 -10.99 1.04 -5.65
CA MET A 41 -9.65 0.86 -6.18
C MET A 41 -8.87 2.16 -6.15
N TRP A 42 -7.59 2.05 -5.79
CA TRP A 42 -6.59 3.10 -5.96
C TRP A 42 -5.48 2.60 -6.88
N HIS A 43 -5.20 3.36 -7.93
CA HIS A 43 -4.13 3.08 -8.88
C HIS A 43 -3.08 4.17 -8.77
N ILE A 44 -1.92 3.80 -8.24
CA ILE A 44 -0.75 4.67 -8.21
C ILE A 44 0.05 4.40 -9.49
N GLN A 45 0.19 5.42 -10.33
CA GLN A 45 0.95 5.36 -11.57
C GLN A 45 1.99 6.48 -11.57
N VAL A 46 3.27 6.11 -11.59
CA VAL A 46 4.38 7.05 -11.53
C VAL A 46 5.18 7.00 -12.82
N LYS A 47 6.20 7.87 -12.94
CA LYS A 47 7.06 7.90 -14.12
C LYS A 47 7.89 6.61 -14.22
N PHE A 48 8.21 6.23 -15.45
CA PHE A 48 9.15 5.14 -15.71
C PHE A 48 10.50 5.41 -15.04
N GLY A 49 11.18 4.35 -14.59
CA GLY A 49 12.41 4.47 -13.81
C GLY A 49 12.19 4.73 -12.31
N PHE A 50 10.94 4.77 -11.85
CA PHE A 50 10.58 4.83 -10.43
C PHE A 50 9.74 3.61 -10.03
N ILE A 51 9.83 3.26 -8.75
CA ILE A 51 8.96 2.27 -8.10
C ILE A 51 8.19 2.92 -6.95
N VAL A 52 7.13 2.25 -6.49
CA VAL A 52 6.27 2.68 -5.39
C VAL A 52 6.61 1.89 -4.14
N GLN A 53 6.94 2.59 -3.06
CA GLN A 53 7.05 2.03 -1.72
C GLN A 53 5.79 2.40 -0.94
N LEU A 54 4.97 1.41 -0.63
CA LEU A 54 3.74 1.55 0.14
C LEU A 54 3.96 1.06 1.58
N ARG A 55 3.51 1.85 2.53
CA ARG A 55 3.35 1.44 3.93
C ARG A 55 1.88 1.44 4.28
N LEU A 56 1.34 0.27 4.55
CA LEU A 56 0.02 0.10 5.14
C LEU A 56 0.15 0.33 6.65
N ASN A 57 -0.16 1.54 7.08
CA ASN A 57 -0.07 1.94 8.48
C ASN A 57 -1.10 1.20 9.33
N GLU A 58 -2.31 1.06 8.80
CA GLU A 58 -3.42 0.41 9.46
C GLU A 58 -4.32 -0.23 8.43
N LEU A 59 -4.69 -1.48 8.70
CA LEU A 59 -5.83 -2.15 8.09
C LEU A 59 -6.61 -2.77 9.24
N LEU A 60 -7.87 -2.37 9.39
CA LEU A 60 -8.80 -3.02 10.27
C LEU A 60 -9.78 -3.77 9.40
N ILE A 61 -9.82 -5.09 9.59
CA ILE A 61 -10.85 -5.97 9.03
C ILE A 61 -11.39 -6.79 10.20
N PRO A 62 -12.72 -6.74 10.45
CA PRO A 62 -13.35 -7.51 11.49
C PRO A 62 -13.09 -8.99 11.31
N HIS A 63 -12.74 -9.67 12.39
CA HIS A 63 -12.53 -11.11 12.35
C HIS A 63 -13.90 -11.82 12.24
N ILE A 64 -14.18 -12.38 11.07
CA ILE A 64 -15.33 -13.26 10.86
C ILE A 64 -14.88 -14.69 11.13
N LYS A 65 -15.67 -15.48 11.87
CA LYS A 65 -15.45 -16.91 12.15
C LYS A 65 -15.67 -17.78 10.89
N SER A 66 -15.13 -17.37 9.76
CA SER A 66 -15.22 -18.09 8.49
C SER A 66 -13.81 -18.51 8.08
N THR A 67 -13.65 -19.79 7.81
CA THR A 67 -12.46 -20.34 7.15
C THR A 67 -12.50 -19.91 5.68
N GLY A 68 -11.48 -19.21 5.17
CA GLY A 68 -11.34 -18.99 3.71
C GLY A 68 -11.38 -17.54 3.19
N CYS A 69 -11.29 -16.51 4.05
CA CYS A 69 -11.10 -15.12 3.58
C CYS A 69 -12.26 -14.63 2.68
N HIS A 70 -13.49 -15.02 3.06
CA HIS A 70 -14.75 -14.75 2.35
C HIS A 70 -15.41 -13.41 2.71
N GLY A 71 -14.93 -12.75 3.77
CA GLY A 71 -15.41 -11.42 4.16
C GLY A 71 -14.66 -10.30 3.44
N ASP A 72 -14.63 -9.13 4.08
CA ASP A 72 -13.88 -7.98 3.58
C ASP A 72 -12.39 -8.31 3.40
N PHE A 73 -11.78 -7.79 2.35
CA PHE A 73 -10.35 -7.96 2.08
C PHE A 73 -9.74 -6.79 1.33
N LEU A 74 -8.44 -6.63 1.49
CA LEU A 74 -7.61 -5.69 0.75
C LEU A 74 -6.58 -6.46 -0.09
N LYS A 75 -6.52 -6.18 -1.39
CA LYS A 75 -5.48 -6.69 -2.29
C LYS A 75 -4.46 -5.60 -2.59
N LEU A 76 -3.19 -6.00 -2.64
CA LEU A 76 -2.09 -5.20 -3.15
C LEU A 76 -1.54 -5.91 -4.39
N ILE A 77 -1.53 -5.22 -5.53
CA ILE A 77 -1.26 -5.80 -6.84
C ILE A 77 -0.12 -5.02 -7.50
N ASP A 78 0.89 -5.75 -7.98
CA ASP A 78 2.10 -5.23 -8.60
C ASP A 78 1.90 -5.02 -10.11
N GLY A 79 1.26 -3.91 -10.46
CA GLY A 79 1.02 -3.56 -11.85
C GLY A 79 -0.16 -2.61 -12.07
N PRO A 80 -0.52 -2.37 -13.33
CA PRO A 80 -1.55 -1.40 -13.70
C PRO A 80 -2.97 -1.95 -13.63
N ASP A 81 -3.17 -3.26 -13.65
CA ASP A 81 -4.48 -3.89 -13.75
C ASP A 81 -4.72 -5.00 -12.72
N SER A 82 -5.93 -5.56 -12.68
CA SER A 82 -6.31 -6.63 -11.74
C SER A 82 -5.77 -8.01 -12.12
N GLY A 83 -5.26 -8.18 -13.34
CA GLY A 83 -4.60 -9.40 -13.82
C GLY A 83 -3.10 -9.43 -13.54
N SER A 84 -2.54 -8.29 -13.12
CA SER A 84 -1.14 -8.16 -12.70
C SER A 84 -0.83 -8.99 -11.46
N LYS A 85 0.46 -9.19 -11.15
CA LYS A 85 0.90 -10.08 -10.08
C LYS A 85 0.36 -9.64 -8.72
N LEU A 86 -0.40 -10.51 -8.06
CA LEU A 86 -0.85 -10.28 -6.69
C LEU A 86 0.35 -10.32 -5.74
N ILE A 87 0.56 -9.24 -4.98
CA ILE A 87 1.58 -9.20 -3.92
C ILE A 87 1.02 -9.90 -2.69
N THR A 88 -0.17 -9.47 -2.25
CA THR A 88 -0.83 -10.06 -1.08
C THR A 88 -2.33 -9.75 -1.07
N LYS A 89 -3.09 -10.66 -0.44
CA LYS A 89 -4.51 -10.50 -0.08
C LYS A 89 -4.61 -10.54 1.45
N LEU A 90 -5.15 -9.48 2.04
CA LEU A 90 -5.27 -9.29 3.47
C LEU A 90 -6.75 -9.26 3.87
N CYS A 91 -7.21 -10.22 4.66
CA CYS A 91 -8.57 -10.27 5.24
C CYS A 91 -8.56 -10.35 6.77
N ARG A 92 -7.45 -9.95 7.37
CA ARG A 92 -7.28 -9.79 8.80
C ARG A 92 -6.73 -8.41 9.06
N SER A 93 -6.93 -7.91 10.27
CA SER A 93 -6.34 -6.64 10.67
C SER A 93 -4.81 -6.72 10.60
N GLN A 94 -4.18 -5.71 10.02
CA GLN A 94 -2.74 -5.60 9.83
C GLN A 94 -2.25 -4.23 10.27
N LYS A 95 -1.01 -4.16 10.75
CA LYS A 95 -0.33 -2.90 11.06
C LYS A 95 1.08 -2.95 10.52
N ARG A 96 1.54 -1.81 9.97
CA ARG A 96 2.92 -1.60 9.50
C ARG A 96 3.38 -2.61 8.43
N VAL A 97 2.51 -2.99 7.50
CA VAL A 97 2.91 -3.82 6.34
C VAL A 97 3.60 -2.94 5.31
N GLY A 98 4.81 -3.32 4.89
CA GLY A 98 5.56 -2.66 3.82
C GLY A 98 5.46 -3.44 2.52
N VAL A 99 5.24 -2.74 1.42
CA VAL A 99 5.19 -3.31 0.06
C VAL A 99 5.98 -2.43 -0.89
N VAL A 100 6.68 -3.07 -1.82
CA VAL A 100 7.44 -2.40 -2.87
C VAL A 100 6.99 -2.98 -4.21
N SER A 101 6.62 -2.11 -5.16
CA SER A 101 6.31 -2.55 -6.52
C SER A 101 7.58 -2.88 -7.31
N SER A 102 7.47 -3.77 -8.28
CA SER A 102 8.56 -4.07 -9.23
C SER A 102 8.69 -3.00 -10.31
N GLY A 103 7.60 -2.27 -10.59
CA GLY A 103 7.53 -1.26 -11.63
C GLY A 103 6.89 0.07 -11.19
N PRO A 104 6.53 0.93 -12.15
CA PRO A 104 5.99 2.26 -11.88
C PRO A 104 4.50 2.26 -11.50
N SER A 105 3.90 1.09 -11.32
CA SER A 105 2.47 0.94 -11.03
C SER A 105 2.23 0.07 -9.81
N LEU A 106 1.35 0.52 -8.93
CA LEU A 106 0.85 -0.26 -7.80
C LEU A 106 -0.65 -0.03 -7.68
N ARG A 107 -1.41 -1.12 -7.56
CA ARG A 107 -2.86 -1.07 -7.38
C ARG A 107 -3.27 -1.61 -6.02
N ILE A 108 -4.22 -0.93 -5.39
CA ILE A 108 -4.85 -1.30 -4.13
C ILE A 108 -6.33 -1.48 -4.40
N GLU A 109 -6.89 -2.61 -4.00
CA GLU A 109 -8.33 -2.89 -4.12
C GLU A 109 -8.87 -3.27 -2.73
N LEU A 110 -9.89 -2.56 -2.27
CA LEU A 110 -10.65 -2.90 -1.07
C LEU A 110 -12.02 -3.40 -1.48
N HIS A 111 -12.31 -4.64 -1.15
CA HIS A 111 -13.60 -5.28 -1.32
C HIS A 111 -14.28 -5.40 0.04
N SER A 112 -15.48 -4.87 0.17
CA SER A 112 -16.32 -5.10 1.34
C SER A 112 -17.62 -5.77 0.94
N VAL A 113 -17.96 -6.85 1.63
CA VAL A 113 -19.15 -7.64 1.36
C VAL A 113 -20.38 -7.02 2.02
N LYS A 114 -21.57 -7.44 1.56
CA LYS A 114 -22.83 -7.11 2.24
C LYS A 114 -22.83 -7.69 3.65
N LYS A 115 -23.10 -6.86 4.65
CA LYS A 115 -23.16 -7.28 6.06
C LYS A 115 -24.60 -7.69 6.39
N GLU A 116 -24.79 -8.90 6.90
CA GLU A 116 -26.05 -9.26 7.56
C GLU A 116 -26.17 -8.53 8.91
N LYS A 117 -27.41 -8.33 9.39
CA LYS A 117 -27.77 -7.56 10.60
C LYS A 117 -27.00 -7.96 11.88
N SER A 118 -26.29 -9.09 11.90
CA SER A 118 -25.47 -9.57 13.01
C SER A 118 -24.16 -8.78 13.23
N VAL A 119 -23.74 -7.94 12.27
CA VAL A 119 -22.44 -7.25 12.33
C VAL A 119 -22.55 -5.73 12.51
N TYR A 120 -23.46 -5.25 13.37
CA TYR A 120 -23.42 -3.87 13.86
C TYR A 120 -22.12 -3.67 14.67
N GLY A 121 -21.11 -3.07 14.05
CA GLY A 121 -19.79 -2.83 14.67
C GLY A 121 -18.57 -3.29 13.86
N ALA A 122 -18.76 -3.90 12.68
CA ALA A 122 -17.65 -4.23 11.77
C ALA A 122 -17.03 -2.97 11.13
N MET A 123 -15.89 -2.53 11.65
CA MET A 123 -15.18 -1.32 11.20
C MET A 123 -14.10 -1.64 10.17
N THR A 124 -14.47 -1.97 8.93
CA THR A 124 -13.45 -2.17 7.89
C THR A 124 -12.89 -0.81 7.48
N ARG A 125 -11.58 -0.60 7.61
CA ARG A 125 -10.95 0.66 7.23
C ARG A 125 -9.46 0.48 7.00
N PHE A 126 -8.85 1.35 6.21
CA PHE A 126 -7.40 1.38 6.11
C PHE A 126 -6.82 2.77 5.92
N LEU A 127 -5.57 2.90 6.33
CA LEU A 127 -4.70 4.04 6.12
C LEU A 127 -3.37 3.54 5.58
N ALA A 128 -2.99 4.03 4.41
CA ALA A 128 -1.69 3.78 3.82
C ALA A 128 -0.99 5.08 3.44
N LYS A 129 0.33 5.03 3.39
CA LYS A 129 1.18 6.10 2.85
C LYS A 129 2.07 5.50 1.79
N TYR A 130 2.35 6.24 0.74
CA TYR A 130 3.30 5.81 -0.27
C TYR A 130 4.28 6.92 -0.61
N LEU A 131 5.46 6.50 -1.08
CA LEU A 131 6.49 7.35 -1.66
C LEU A 131 7.11 6.63 -2.85
N THR A 132 7.63 7.38 -3.80
CA THR A 132 8.35 6.83 -4.94
C THR A 132 9.85 6.82 -4.70
N ARG A 133 10.53 5.82 -5.25
CA ARG A 133 11.98 5.74 -5.26
C ARG A 133 12.47 5.52 -6.69
N GLY A 134 13.42 6.34 -7.12
CA GLY A 134 14.07 6.15 -8.42
C GLY A 134 14.95 4.90 -8.40
N ILE A 135 14.92 4.11 -9.47
CA ILE A 135 15.70 2.87 -9.59
C ILE A 135 17.21 3.18 -9.62
N LYS A 136 17.63 4.33 -10.17
CA LYS A 136 19.01 4.83 -10.06
C LYS A 136 19.46 5.06 -8.61
N ALA A 137 18.54 5.32 -7.67
CA ALA A 137 18.84 5.47 -6.24
C ALA A 137 18.87 4.13 -5.49
N ILE A 138 18.50 3.01 -6.14
CA ILE A 138 18.65 1.65 -5.60
C ILE A 138 20.01 1.09 -5.99
N ILE A 139 20.51 1.44 -7.18
CA ILE A 139 21.87 1.15 -7.66
C ILE A 139 22.81 2.33 -7.33
N ARG A 140 22.77 2.84 -6.10
CA ARG A 140 23.92 3.57 -5.58
C ARG A 140 24.77 2.53 -4.85
N PRO A 141 25.97 2.19 -5.35
CA PRO A 141 26.96 1.57 -4.48
C PRO A 141 27.13 2.49 -3.26
N SER A 142 27.30 1.92 -2.08
CA SER A 142 27.76 2.66 -0.93
C SER A 142 29.14 3.24 -1.23
N GLU A 143 29.20 4.46 -1.74
CA GLU A 143 30.42 5.27 -1.85
C GLU A 143 30.80 5.84 -0.46
N ASP A 144 30.88 4.98 0.56
CA ASP A 144 31.33 5.33 1.91
C ASP A 144 32.47 4.39 2.37
N HIS A 145 33.30 3.92 1.44
CA HIS A 145 34.56 3.21 1.74
C HIS A 145 35.62 3.49 0.67
N ALA A 146 36.01 4.75 0.54
CA ALA A 146 37.18 5.14 -0.22
C ALA A 146 38.06 6.07 0.63
N ASP A 147 38.54 5.57 1.78
CA ASP A 147 39.87 5.95 2.27
C ASP A 147 40.38 4.93 3.30
N CYS A 148 41.04 3.88 2.80
CA CYS A 148 42.00 3.10 3.56
C CYS A 148 43.07 2.64 2.57
N THR A 149 43.85 3.60 2.04
CA THR A 149 45.10 3.27 1.36
C THR A 149 46.23 3.24 2.41
N PRO A 150 46.93 2.10 2.60
CA PRO A 150 48.16 2.08 3.37
C PRO A 150 49.28 2.73 2.56
N TRP A 151 50.02 3.64 3.19
CA TRP A 151 51.27 4.19 2.69
C TRP A 151 52.32 3.06 2.52
N VAL A 152 52.35 2.41 1.37
CA VAL A 152 53.53 1.63 0.96
C VAL A 152 54.45 2.61 0.23
N LYS A 153 55.43 3.12 0.97
CA LYS A 153 56.52 3.92 0.40
C LYS A 153 57.33 3.05 -0.56
N ASP A 154 57.62 3.61 -1.72
CA ASP A 154 58.48 3.07 -2.76
C ASP A 154 59.80 2.53 -2.20
N VAL A 155 60.08 1.24 -2.42
CA VAL A 155 61.45 0.73 -2.38
C VAL A 155 62.00 0.88 -3.79
N THR A 156 62.79 1.93 -4.01
CA THR A 156 63.56 2.13 -5.23
C THR A 156 64.59 1.02 -5.37
N LEU A 157 64.42 0.17 -6.38
CA LEU A 157 65.52 -0.57 -6.99
C LEU A 157 66.49 0.44 -7.61
N ASN A 158 67.72 0.50 -7.10
CA ASN A 158 68.86 1.01 -7.85
C ASN A 158 70.10 0.17 -7.51
N SER A 159 70.73 -0.32 -8.57
CA SER A 159 71.94 -1.12 -8.70
C SER A 159 73.20 -0.49 -8.09
N ILE A 160 74.10 -1.33 -7.57
CA ILE A 160 75.50 -1.58 -8.02
C ILE A 160 75.85 -3.02 -7.63
#